data_AF-A0ABD4QZ77-F1
#
_entry.id   AF-A0ABD4QZ77-F1
#
_cell.length_a   1.000
_cell.length_b   1.000
_cell.length_c   1.000
_cell.angle_alpha   90.00
_cell.angle_beta   90.00
_cell.angle_gamma   90.00
#
_symmetry.space_group_name_H-M   'P 1'
#
loop_
_entity.id
_entity.type
_entity.pdbx_description
1 polymer ?
#
loop_
_entity_poly.entity_id
_entity_poly.type
_entity_poly.pdbx_seq_one_letter_code
_entity_poly.pdbx_strand_id
1 'polypeptide(L)'
;MSELTNPFMHFQIIKDYRQENKIAHKLSDIILLTICGVLSGHDGWDGIIDFGNARLDFLKRYGHFEAGIPSADTLSRVMGMMNPAALQ
;
A
#
# COMPACT_ATOMS: atom_id res chain seq x y z
N MET A 1 -21.23 -9.38 -16.43
CA MET A 1 -20.25 -8.31 -16.18
C MET A 1 -19.36 -8.81 -15.07
N SER A 2 -18.09 -9.07 -15.39
CA SER A 2 -17.15 -9.70 -14.46
C SER A 2 -17.10 -8.94 -13.15
N GLU A 3 -17.38 -9.62 -12.04
CA GLU A 3 -17.03 -9.19 -10.69
C GLU A 3 -15.57 -8.73 -10.74
N LEU A 4 -15.33 -7.43 -10.64
CA LEU A 4 -13.98 -6.90 -10.54
C LEU A 4 -13.52 -7.22 -9.11
N THR A 5 -13.14 -8.47 -8.88
CA THR A 5 -12.59 -8.93 -7.61
C THR A 5 -11.49 -7.95 -7.24
N ASN A 6 -11.63 -7.24 -6.11
CA ASN A 6 -10.63 -6.28 -5.65
C ASN A 6 -9.27 -7.00 -5.68
N PRO A 7 -8.35 -6.66 -6.60
CA PRO A 7 -7.18 -7.50 -6.88
C PRO A 7 -6.24 -7.57 -5.67
N PHE A 8 -6.49 -6.74 -4.66
CA PHE A 8 -5.71 -6.63 -3.44
C PHE A 8 -6.29 -7.46 -2.27
N MET A 9 -7.38 -8.22 -2.47
CA MET A 9 -7.88 -9.18 -1.47
C MET A 9 -6.81 -10.21 -1.07
N HIS A 10 -5.92 -10.57 -2.00
CA HIS A 10 -4.82 -11.50 -1.75
C HIS A 10 -3.87 -11.01 -0.64
N PHE A 11 -3.67 -9.70 -0.53
CA PHE A 11 -2.77 -9.11 0.47
C PHE A 11 -3.35 -9.11 1.88
N GLN A 12 -4.64 -9.38 2.07
CA GLN A 12 -5.23 -9.55 3.41
C GLN A 12 -4.73 -10.82 4.12
N ILE A 13 -4.19 -11.78 3.36
CA ILE A 13 -3.64 -13.03 3.87
C ILE A 13 -2.23 -12.81 4.44
N ILE A 14 -1.56 -11.71 4.06
CA ILE A 14 -0.24 -11.37 4.59
C ILE A 14 -0.38 -11.00 6.05
N LYS A 15 0.30 -11.78 6.90
CA LYS A 15 0.34 -11.51 8.33
C LYS A 15 1.00 -10.16 8.59
N ASP A 16 0.26 -9.26 9.24
CA ASP A 16 0.78 -7.98 9.70
C ASP A 16 1.52 -8.16 11.03
N TYR A 17 2.84 -8.00 11.01
CA TYR A 17 3.69 -8.12 12.19
C TYR A 17 3.81 -6.81 13.00
N ARG A 18 3.15 -5.74 12.56
CA ARG A 18 3.17 -4.44 13.24
C ARG A 18 2.36 -4.51 14.53
N GLN A 19 2.73 -3.68 15.51
CA GLN A 19 1.99 -3.59 16.77
C GLN A 19 0.64 -2.91 16.53
N GLU A 20 -0.47 -3.59 16.85
CA GLU A 20 -1.85 -3.16 16.55
C GLU A 20 -2.14 -1.69 16.91
N ASN A 21 -1.77 -1.26 18.12
CA ASN A 21 -2.00 0.10 18.61
C ASN A 21 -1.12 1.19 17.96
N LYS A 22 -0.24 0.83 17.03
CA LYS A 22 0.64 1.76 16.29
C LYS A 22 0.38 1.72 14.77
N ILE A 23 -0.78 1.21 14.36
CA ILE A 23 -1.18 1.12 12.96
C ILE A 23 -2.16 2.25 12.64
N ALA A 24 -1.69 3.25 11.89
CA ALA A 24 -2.55 4.29 11.30
C ALA A 24 -2.98 3.95 9.87
N HIS A 25 -2.13 3.25 9.11
CA HIS A 25 -2.38 2.88 7.72
C HIS A 25 -2.50 1.35 7.58
N LYS A 26 -3.58 0.89 6.96
CA LYS A 26 -3.80 -0.53 6.67
C LYS A 26 -2.66 -1.08 5.82
N LEU A 27 -2.22 -2.31 6.10
CA LEU A 27 -1.13 -2.94 5.36
C LEU A 27 -1.47 -3.04 3.86
N SER A 28 -2.72 -3.38 3.54
CA SER A 28 -3.24 -3.44 2.18
C SER A 28 -3.11 -2.11 1.43
N ASP A 29 -3.38 -0.98 2.09
CA ASP A 29 -3.30 0.35 1.48
C ASP A 29 -1.84 0.73 1.17
N ILE A 30 -0.91 0.36 2.05
CA ILE A 30 0.54 0.56 1.86
C ILE A 30 1.04 -0.26 0.67
N ILE A 31 0.65 -1.54 0.59
CA ILE A 31 1.04 -2.44 -0.50
C ILE A 31 0.46 -1.92 -1.82
N LEU A 32 -0.82 -1.56 -1.84
CA LEU A 32 -1.50 -0.99 -3.01
C LEU A 32 -0.77 0.26 -3.51
N LEU A 33 -0.50 1.22 -2.63
CA LEU A 33 0.23 2.44 -2.97
C LEU A 33 1.60 2.13 -3.58
N THR A 34 2.35 1.23 -2.95
CA THR A 34 3.71 0.88 -3.39
C THR A 34 3.69 0.22 -4.76
N ILE A 35 2.80 -0.75 -4.99
CA ILE A 35 2.65 -1.41 -6.30
C ILE A 35 2.25 -0.39 -7.38
N CYS A 36 1.25 0.44 -7.11
CA CYS A 36 0.79 1.43 -8.09
C CYS A 36 1.87 2.48 -8.40
N GLY A 37 2.63 2.93 -7.39
CA GLY A 37 3.73 3.87 -7.57
C GLY A 37 4.84 3.27 -8.44
N VAL A 38 5.28 2.05 -8.14
CA VAL A 38 6.32 1.35 -8.92
C VAL A 38 5.85 1.08 -10.36
N LEU A 39 4.62 0.60 -10.55
CA LEU A 39 4.06 0.38 -11.89
C LEU A 39 3.90 1.68 -12.69
N SER A 40 3.81 2.82 -12.02
CA SER A 40 3.76 4.15 -12.64
C SER A 40 5.16 4.74 -12.90
N GLY A 41 6.22 3.99 -12.62
CA GLY A 41 7.61 4.37 -12.88
C GLY A 41 8.30 5.12 -11.74
N HIS A 42 7.78 5.04 -10.50
CA HIS A 42 8.42 5.64 -9.34
C HIS A 42 9.19 4.61 -8.51
N ASP A 43 10.51 4.72 -8.50
CA ASP A 43 11.40 3.76 -7.82
C ASP A 43 11.77 4.17 -6.38
N GLY A 44 11.40 5.39 -5.96
CA GLY A 44 11.72 5.94 -4.65
C GLY A 44 10.47 6.32 -3.84
N TRP A 45 10.61 6.36 -2.51
CA TRP A 45 9.49 6.67 -1.61
C TRP A 45 8.86 8.04 -1.90
N ASP A 46 9.67 9.05 -2.17
CA ASP A 46 9.17 10.40 -2.49
C ASP A 46 8.29 10.37 -3.74
N GLY A 47 8.73 9.69 -4.80
CA GLY A 47 7.93 9.55 -6.03
C GLY A 47 6.65 8.74 -5.82
N ILE A 48 6.70 7.70 -4.98
CA ILE A 48 5.51 6.91 -4.62
C ILE A 48 4.51 7.75 -3.81
N ILE A 49 5.01 8.59 -2.90
CA ILE A 49 4.18 9.52 -2.10
C ILE A 49 3.56 10.58 -3.01
N ASP A 50 4.34 11.16 -3.92
CA ASP A 50 3.85 12.14 -4.90
C ASP A 50 2.75 11.55 -5.78
N PHE A 51 2.95 10.33 -6.29
CA PHE A 51 1.93 9.57 -6.99
C PHE A 51 0.68 9.37 -6.12
N GLY A 52 0.86 8.94 -4.88
CA GLY A 52 -0.23 8.71 -3.94
C GLY A 52 -1.07 9.97 -3.69
N ASN A 53 -0.41 11.11 -3.53
CA ASN A 53 -1.08 12.39 -3.36
C ASN A 53 -1.79 12.83 -4.64
N ALA A 54 -1.16 12.67 -5.81
CA ALA A 54 -1.74 13.05 -7.10
C ALA A 54 -2.90 12.15 -7.55
N ARG A 55 -2.93 10.88 -7.10
CA ARG A 55 -3.89 9.85 -7.52
C ARG A 55 -4.68 9.24 -6.37
N LEU A 56 -4.85 9.98 -5.26
CA LEU A 56 -5.57 9.50 -4.08
C LEU A 56 -7.00 9.03 -4.41
N ASP A 57 -7.71 9.76 -5.27
CA ASP A 57 -9.07 9.40 -5.69
C ASP A 57 -9.12 8.08 -6.49
N PHE A 58 -8.07 7.79 -7.25
CA PHE A 58 -7.93 6.49 -7.94
C PHE A 58 -7.66 5.39 -6.93
N LEU A 59 -6.74 5.61 -6.00
CA LEU A 59 -6.37 4.65 -4.96
C LEU A 59 -7.56 4.29 -4.05
N LYS A 60 -8.40 5.27 -3.70
CA LYS A 60 -9.64 5.07 -2.91
C LYS A 60 -10.71 4.22 -3.62
N ARG A 61 -10.58 3.93 -4.92
CA ARG A 61 -11.46 2.98 -5.60
C ARG A 61 -11.15 1.52 -5.24
N TYR A 62 -9.94 1.26 -4.76
CA TYR A 62 -9.43 -0.09 -4.49
C TYR A 62 -9.00 -0.31 -3.04
N GLY A 63 -8.59 0.75 -2.33
CA GLY A 63 -8.23 0.72 -0.91
C GLY A 63 -8.98 1.76 -0.09
N HIS A 64 -8.73 1.81 1.21
CA HIS A 64 -9.47 2.69 2.13
C HIS A 64 -8.82 4.08 2.25
N PHE A 65 -7.52 4.13 2.51
CA PHE A 65 -6.74 5.36 2.69
C PHE A 65 -7.39 6.35 3.68
N GLU A 66 -7.99 5.83 4.76
CA GLU A 66 -8.68 6.63 5.80
C GLU A 66 -7.74 7.63 6.48
N ALA A 67 -6.48 7.23 6.69
CA ALA A 67 -5.41 8.08 7.24
C ALA A 67 -4.59 8.83 6.16
N GLY A 68 -5.02 8.79 4.89
CA GLY A 68 -4.27 9.38 3.78
C GLY A 68 -3.01 8.60 3.38
N ILE A 69 -2.07 9.30 2.74
CA ILE A 69 -0.82 8.72 2.24
C ILE A 69 0.21 8.61 3.37
N PRO A 70 0.80 7.42 3.61
CA PRO A 70 1.83 7.23 4.62
C PRO A 70 3.12 8.00 4.29
N SER A 71 3.88 8.36 5.34
CA SER A 71 5.21 8.96 5.20
C SER A 71 6.24 7.98 4.64
N ALA A 72 7.37 8.50 4.14
CA ALA A 72 8.49 7.68 3.66
C ALA A 72 9.03 6.74 4.75
N ASP A 73 9.15 7.22 5.99
CA ASP A 73 9.54 6.39 7.14
C ASP A 73 8.56 5.24 7.39
N THR A 74 7.26 5.49 7.20
CA THR A 74 6.24 4.45 7.35
C THR A 74 6.35 3.44 6.22
N LEU A 75 6.49 3.88 4.97
CA LEU A 75 6.69 3.01 3.81
C LEU A 75 7.93 2.12 3.98
N SER A 76 9.08 2.73 4.28
CA SER A 76 10.34 2.03 4.46
C SER A 76 10.25 0.99 5.58
N ARG A 77 9.72 1.37 6.75
CA ARG A 77 9.58 0.48 7.90
C ARG A 77 8.65 -0.69 7.61
N VAL A 78 7.48 -0.42 7.01
CA VAL A 78 6.47 -1.46 6.77
C VAL A 78 6.92 -2.41 5.67
N MET A 79 7.38 -1.89 4.53
CA MET A 79 7.86 -2.72 3.42
C MET A 79 9.11 -3.51 3.82
N GLY A 80 10.00 -2.96 4.64
CA GLY A 80 11.17 -3.65 5.17
C GLY A 80 10.86 -4.74 6.20
N MET A 81 9.68 -4.73 6.81
CA MET A 81 9.20 -5.82 7.69
C MET A 81 8.59 -6.98 6.92
N MET A 82 8.26 -6.80 5.64
CA MET A 82 7.62 -7.85 4.85
C MET A 82 8.66 -8.86 4.35
N ASN A 83 8.29 -10.14 4.39
CA ASN A 83 9.07 -11.18 3.74
C ASN A 83 8.87 -11.05 2.21
N PRO A 84 9.94 -10.83 1.41
CA PRO A 84 9.81 -10.74 -0.05
C PRO A 84 9.12 -11.95 -0.67
N ALA A 85 9.31 -13.15 -0.11
CA ALA A 85 8.67 -14.37 -0.59
C ALA A 85 7.15 -14.40 -0.36
N ALA A 86 6.62 -13.54 0.52
CA ALA A 86 5.17 -13.40 0.72
C ALA A 86 4.51 -12.50 -0.34
N LEU A 87 5.28 -11.92 -1.26
CA LEU A 87 4.81 -11.08 -2.37
C LEU A 87 4.93 -11.79 -3.74
N GLN A 88 5.37 -13.05 -3.78
CA GLN A 88 5.62 -13.84 -5.01
C GLN A 88 4.49 -14.81 -5.34
#